data_AF-A0A8R1YH56-F1
#
_entry.id   AF-A0A8R1YH56-F1
#
_cell.length_a   1.000
_cell.length_b   1.000
_cell.length_c   1.000
_cell.angle_alpha   90.00
_cell.angle_beta   90.00
_cell.angle_gamma   90.00
#
_symmetry.space_group_name_H-M   'P 1'
#
loop_
_entity.id
_entity.type
_entity.pdbx_description
1 polymer ?
#
loop_
_entity_poly.entity_id
_entity_poly.type
_entity_poly.pdbx_seq_one_letter_code
_entity_poly.pdbx_strand_id
1 'polypeptide(L)'
;MRALLVLLITGLISLSSSNHCGRRAVGYFTSWGSRDFTDEQASRLTHVIFAFFHTSPNGTVSLKDGQARARLTQLKQVAARHSHLKLLYAIGGWENSEYFSLLAADEMRREVLIRSIAAALEEYGMDGVDIDWEYPVTGGSQEGDPVDRNNYVDLLRELRLKLDELQREKGRRERYLISFAGAAGQWVLKPGFDLINLMRHADFVNVMSYDYFGAWKSKWGAFTGPPAPLHFASPKGSSGKMNVHATIKYYACQLKSSDKINMGIPFYGRFWKRVSEKPMDGGDEMWRKAEPLEDKENEFKGGHVEWRYLESTFPTAQFRKFHTVAKTPYLWLAENRTFVGYEDPESIGHKMEYGLSNELGGVMIWAIDQDDDSDTLLRSVVDAPFCSVPRNRSLQYKCAPITNQRWWTFDDGEHVAGMCGRSAPLYQGYYPVCDPDDPAHSCCGPFGYCGSGPAYCDCPTCVDYGNHPELILQEPVKPTKLVTWYTLDAPDGKRGRCGSLAPSIGDKTPTCNGDDPTAKCCSNGGYCGATKEHCECTGCIDFSKKKEFVFKKVEWWTYGNGPENIGKCGPLAPLLPEGISPKCDPESAGPCCSRAGYCGVGEAYCSCAGCVDYRTKQ
;
A
#
# COMPACT_ATOMS: atom_id res chain seq x y z
N MET A 1 -21.10 -81.24 -19.08
CA MET A 1 -19.84 -80.49 -18.90
C MET A 1 -19.85 -79.33 -19.88
N ARG A 2 -20.12 -78.11 -19.39
CA ARG A 2 -20.12 -76.87 -20.19
C ARG A 2 -18.75 -76.20 -20.05
N ALA A 3 -18.08 -75.97 -21.17
CA ALA A 3 -16.82 -75.24 -21.22
C ALA A 3 -17.10 -73.73 -21.12
N LEU A 4 -16.45 -73.07 -20.15
CA LEU A 4 -16.48 -71.61 -19.99
C LEU A 4 -15.39 -71.01 -20.89
N LEU A 5 -15.79 -70.16 -21.83
CA LEU A 5 -14.90 -69.32 -22.64
C LEU A 5 -14.71 -68.00 -21.89
N VAL A 6 -13.50 -67.72 -21.40
CA VAL A 6 -13.14 -66.43 -20.80
C VAL A 6 -12.54 -65.54 -21.89
N LEU A 7 -13.27 -64.51 -22.29
CA LEU A 7 -12.75 -63.42 -23.12
C LEU A 7 -12.03 -62.42 -22.20
N LEU A 8 -10.71 -62.26 -22.38
CA LEU A 8 -9.94 -61.14 -21.83
C LEU A 8 -10.14 -59.92 -22.74
N ILE A 9 -10.89 -58.93 -22.25
CA ILE A 9 -10.93 -57.59 -22.84
C ILE A 9 -9.84 -56.77 -22.15
N THR A 10 -8.70 -56.60 -22.81
CA THR A 10 -7.70 -55.59 -22.41
C THR A 10 -8.16 -54.22 -22.88
N GLY A 11 -8.85 -53.48 -22.00
CA GLY A 11 -9.15 -52.07 -22.21
C GLY A 11 -7.89 -51.23 -22.00
N LEU A 12 -7.34 -50.67 -23.07
CA LEU A 12 -6.40 -49.56 -23.01
C LEU A 12 -7.15 -48.32 -22.49
N ILE A 13 -7.01 -48.04 -21.19
CA ILE A 13 -7.37 -46.74 -20.63
C ILE A 13 -6.27 -45.76 -21.08
N SER A 14 -6.52 -45.08 -22.19
CA SER A 14 -5.80 -43.85 -22.52
C SER A 14 -6.18 -42.79 -21.49
N LEU A 15 -5.38 -42.65 -20.43
CA LEU A 15 -5.37 -41.48 -19.57
C LEU A 15 -4.85 -40.29 -20.39
N SER A 16 -5.72 -39.65 -21.16
CA SER A 16 -5.48 -38.29 -21.63
C SER A 16 -5.64 -37.36 -20.42
N SER A 17 -4.58 -37.22 -19.62
CA SER A 17 -4.48 -36.12 -18.67
C SER A 17 -4.31 -34.84 -19.47
N SER A 18 -5.43 -34.21 -19.87
CA SER A 18 -5.41 -32.80 -20.20
C SER A 18 -5.04 -32.06 -18.91
N ASN A 19 -3.75 -31.86 -18.68
CA ASN A 19 -3.24 -30.99 -17.62
C ASN A 19 -3.65 -29.55 -17.97
N HIS A 20 -4.93 -29.21 -17.75
CA HIS A 20 -5.37 -27.83 -17.79
C HIS A 20 -4.68 -27.11 -16.64
N CYS A 21 -3.75 -26.22 -16.98
CA CYS A 21 -3.09 -25.35 -16.02
C CYS A 21 -4.15 -24.60 -15.21
N GLY A 22 -4.19 -24.82 -13.89
CA GLY A 22 -5.15 -24.15 -13.00
C GLY A 22 -4.88 -22.65 -12.82
N ARG A 23 -3.80 -22.14 -13.41
CA ARG A 23 -3.38 -20.73 -13.42
C ARG A 23 -3.23 -20.24 -14.86
N ARG A 24 -3.30 -18.93 -15.05
CA ARG A 24 -3.14 -18.30 -16.37
C ARG A 24 -1.68 -17.89 -16.61
N ALA A 25 -1.13 -18.26 -17.75
CA ALA A 25 0.02 -17.60 -18.35
C ALA A 25 -0.49 -16.76 -19.53
N VAL A 26 -0.49 -15.44 -19.36
CA VAL A 26 -1.03 -14.46 -20.32
C VAL A 26 0.13 -13.71 -20.97
N GLY A 27 0.26 -13.76 -22.30
CA GLY A 27 1.28 -13.01 -23.03
C GLY A 27 0.69 -11.89 -23.88
N TYR A 28 1.17 -10.66 -23.72
CA TYR A 28 0.89 -9.59 -24.69
C TYR A 28 1.78 -9.75 -25.91
N PHE A 29 1.22 -9.63 -27.11
CA PHE A 29 1.92 -9.66 -28.40
C PHE A 29 1.64 -8.37 -29.17
N THR A 30 2.68 -7.60 -29.46
CA THR A 30 2.49 -6.25 -29.98
C THR A 30 2.23 -6.21 -31.50
N SER A 31 1.45 -5.22 -31.93
CA SER A 31 1.06 -4.98 -33.32
C SER A 31 2.13 -4.25 -34.13
N TRP A 32 3.16 -3.72 -33.46
CA TRP A 32 4.28 -2.97 -34.06
C TRP A 32 5.63 -3.68 -33.93
N GLY A 33 5.74 -4.73 -33.10
CA GLY A 33 6.95 -5.50 -32.92
C GLY A 33 7.45 -6.15 -34.20
N SER A 34 8.71 -6.60 -34.18
CA SER A 34 9.38 -7.21 -35.34
C SER A 34 9.47 -8.73 -35.27
N ARG A 35 9.31 -9.33 -34.08
CA ARG A 35 9.37 -10.79 -33.90
C ARG A 35 8.01 -11.43 -34.14
N ASP A 36 8.01 -12.53 -34.89
CA ASP A 36 6.82 -13.35 -35.13
C ASP A 36 6.47 -14.19 -33.90
N PHE A 37 5.18 -14.46 -33.71
CA PHE A 37 4.72 -15.38 -32.66
C PHE A 37 5.03 -16.83 -33.07
N THR A 38 5.49 -17.68 -32.15
CA THR A 38 5.95 -19.04 -32.47
C THR A 38 5.04 -20.14 -31.90
N ASP A 39 5.11 -21.35 -32.47
CA ASP A 39 4.42 -22.52 -31.91
C ASP A 39 4.89 -22.87 -30.50
N GLU A 40 6.18 -22.64 -30.22
CA GLU A 40 6.75 -22.88 -28.90
C GLU A 40 6.12 -21.95 -27.86
N GLN A 41 5.99 -20.66 -28.19
CA GLN A 41 5.28 -19.69 -27.33
C GLN A 41 3.82 -20.07 -27.16
N ALA A 42 3.13 -20.42 -28.25
CA ALA A 42 1.73 -20.82 -28.23
C ALA A 42 1.48 -22.04 -27.33
N SER A 43 2.38 -23.03 -27.34
CA SER A 43 2.26 -24.25 -26.52
C SER A 43 2.43 -24.02 -25.01
N ARG A 44 3.05 -22.89 -24.64
CA ARG A 44 3.40 -22.54 -23.25
C ARG A 44 2.41 -21.56 -22.62
N LEU A 45 1.70 -20.80 -23.45
CA LEU A 45 0.74 -19.80 -23.00
C LEU A 45 -0.66 -20.38 -22.89
N THR A 46 -1.42 -19.85 -21.93
CA THR A 46 -2.86 -20.15 -21.82
C THR A 46 -3.70 -19.12 -22.56
N HIS A 47 -3.22 -17.87 -22.59
CA HIS A 47 -3.87 -16.75 -23.24
C HIS A 47 -2.82 -15.91 -23.96
N VAL A 48 -3.18 -15.39 -25.13
CA VAL A 48 -2.41 -14.36 -25.83
C VAL A 48 -3.32 -13.16 -26.07
N ILE A 49 -2.83 -11.96 -25.75
CA ILE A 49 -3.54 -10.70 -25.93
C ILE A 49 -2.83 -9.91 -27.03
N PHE A 50 -3.51 -9.68 -28.15
CA PHE A 50 -2.99 -8.86 -29.24
C PHE A 50 -3.12 -7.37 -28.89
N ALA A 51 -2.00 -6.67 -28.71
CA ALA A 51 -1.95 -5.26 -28.35
C ALA A 51 -1.45 -4.40 -29.52
N PHE A 52 -2.12 -3.35 -29.96
CA PHE A 52 -3.46 -2.90 -29.58
C PHE A 52 -4.34 -2.74 -30.81
N PHE A 53 -5.64 -2.91 -30.59
CA PHE A 53 -6.65 -2.32 -31.44
C PHE A 53 -6.87 -0.87 -31.00
N HIS A 54 -7.12 -0.01 -31.98
CA HIS A 54 -7.36 1.41 -31.78
C HIS A 54 -8.83 1.72 -31.59
N THR A 55 -9.11 2.65 -30.68
CA THR A 55 -10.46 3.18 -30.47
C THR A 55 -10.53 4.56 -31.12
N SER A 56 -11.56 4.80 -31.91
CA SER A 56 -11.83 6.10 -32.54
C SER A 56 -12.77 6.96 -31.69
N PRO A 57 -12.81 8.30 -31.86
CA PRO A 57 -13.70 9.17 -31.09
C PRO A 57 -15.20 8.86 -31.21
N ASN A 58 -15.60 8.16 -32.29
CA ASN A 58 -16.97 7.71 -32.52
C ASN A 58 -17.28 6.34 -31.90
N GLY A 59 -16.33 5.70 -31.22
CA GLY A 59 -16.48 4.37 -30.62
C GLY A 59 -16.10 3.19 -31.54
N THR A 60 -15.66 3.42 -32.77
CA THR A 60 -15.20 2.33 -33.64
C THR A 60 -13.86 1.76 -33.15
N VAL A 61 -13.77 0.42 -33.11
CA VAL A 61 -12.56 -0.36 -32.81
C VAL A 61 -11.98 -0.92 -34.10
N SER A 62 -10.70 -0.68 -34.37
CA SER A 62 -10.04 -1.13 -35.60
C SER A 62 -8.53 -1.38 -35.42
N LEU A 63 -7.92 -2.06 -36.38
CA LEU A 63 -6.46 -2.17 -36.45
C LEU A 63 -5.86 -0.89 -37.04
N LYS A 64 -4.70 -0.48 -36.52
CA LYS A 64 -3.99 0.74 -36.93
C LYS A 64 -3.67 0.77 -38.42
N ASP A 65 -3.06 -0.30 -38.91
CA ASP A 65 -2.45 -0.35 -40.25
C ASP A 65 -2.29 -1.78 -40.77
N GLY A 66 -1.64 -1.89 -41.95
CA GLY A 66 -1.37 -3.17 -42.60
C GLY A 66 -0.37 -4.05 -41.85
N GLN A 67 0.58 -3.47 -41.09
CA GLN A 67 1.52 -4.24 -40.28
C GLN A 67 0.77 -4.94 -39.14
N ALA A 68 -0.09 -4.22 -38.42
CA ALA A 68 -0.93 -4.78 -37.38
C ALA A 68 -1.80 -5.93 -37.90
N ARG A 69 -2.39 -5.76 -39.11
CA ARG A 69 -3.19 -6.81 -39.76
C ARG A 69 -2.37 -8.04 -40.14
N ALA A 70 -1.17 -7.85 -40.69
CA ALA A 70 -0.27 -8.94 -41.04
C ALA A 70 0.15 -9.73 -39.79
N ARG A 71 0.51 -9.03 -38.70
CA ARG A 71 0.89 -9.65 -37.43
C ARG A 71 -0.26 -10.38 -36.75
N LEU A 72 -1.47 -9.82 -36.74
CA LEU A 72 -2.65 -10.54 -36.23
C LEU A 72 -2.93 -11.81 -37.06
N THR A 73 -2.76 -11.72 -38.38
CA THR A 73 -2.92 -12.89 -39.27
C THR A 73 -1.90 -13.97 -38.94
N GLN A 74 -0.63 -13.58 -38.75
CA GLN A 74 0.46 -14.48 -38.36
C GLN A 74 0.18 -15.14 -36.99
N LEU A 75 -0.22 -14.36 -35.98
CA LEU A 75 -0.63 -14.87 -34.66
C LEU A 75 -1.76 -15.91 -34.78
N LYS A 76 -2.82 -15.59 -35.53
CA LYS A 76 -3.97 -16.49 -35.71
C LYS A 76 -3.60 -17.78 -36.43
N GLN A 77 -2.69 -17.75 -37.39
CA GLN A 77 -2.20 -18.95 -38.08
C GLN A 77 -1.50 -19.91 -37.13
N VAL A 78 -0.69 -19.39 -36.21
CA VAL A 78 -0.05 -20.20 -35.17
C VAL A 78 -1.10 -20.70 -34.18
N ALA A 79 -1.93 -19.81 -33.63
CA ALA A 79 -2.96 -20.15 -32.66
C ALA A 79 -3.93 -21.25 -33.13
N ALA A 80 -4.25 -21.31 -34.42
CA ALA A 80 -5.10 -22.34 -34.99
C ALA A 80 -4.55 -23.78 -34.80
N ARG A 81 -3.23 -23.92 -34.56
CA ARG A 81 -2.57 -25.21 -34.24
C ARG A 81 -2.61 -25.55 -32.75
N HIS A 82 -3.04 -24.63 -31.88
CA HIS A 82 -2.99 -24.74 -30.42
C HIS A 82 -4.37 -24.48 -29.81
N SER A 83 -5.27 -25.46 -29.87
CA SER A 83 -6.69 -25.33 -29.47
C SER A 83 -6.94 -24.97 -28.00
N HIS A 84 -5.92 -25.07 -27.13
CA HIS A 84 -5.99 -24.68 -25.73
C HIS A 84 -5.76 -23.18 -25.51
N LEU A 85 -5.09 -22.50 -26.45
CA LEU A 85 -4.72 -21.09 -26.33
C LEU A 85 -5.94 -20.21 -26.56
N LYS A 86 -6.22 -19.31 -25.61
CA LYS A 86 -7.29 -18.31 -25.73
C LYS A 86 -6.76 -17.02 -26.36
N LEU A 87 -7.44 -16.55 -27.40
CA LEU A 87 -7.04 -15.36 -28.15
C LEU A 87 -7.88 -14.17 -27.75
N LEU A 88 -7.26 -13.17 -27.14
CA LEU A 88 -7.89 -11.90 -26.81
C LEU A 88 -7.24 -10.79 -27.63
N TYR A 89 -7.91 -9.64 -27.74
CA TYR A 89 -7.27 -8.41 -28.15
C TYR A 89 -7.47 -7.33 -27.08
N ALA A 90 -6.48 -6.46 -26.96
CA ALA A 90 -6.57 -5.30 -26.09
C ALA A 90 -7.00 -4.06 -26.88
N ILE A 91 -7.91 -3.27 -26.30
CA ILE A 91 -8.17 -1.89 -26.73
C ILE A 91 -7.61 -0.93 -25.68
N GLY A 92 -7.07 0.20 -26.14
CA GLY A 92 -6.43 1.17 -25.27
C GLY A 92 -4.91 1.06 -25.27
N GLY A 93 -4.33 1.06 -24.08
CA GLY A 93 -2.90 1.25 -23.81
C GLY A 93 -2.54 2.73 -23.66
N TRP A 94 -1.31 2.98 -23.22
CA TRP A 94 -0.77 4.32 -22.92
C TRP A 94 -1.14 5.42 -23.94
N GLU A 95 -0.91 5.20 -25.23
CA GLU A 95 -1.10 6.21 -26.30
C GLU A 95 -2.50 6.18 -26.95
N ASN A 96 -3.39 5.27 -26.53
CA ASN A 96 -4.66 5.00 -27.22
C ASN A 96 -5.84 4.90 -26.23
N SER A 97 -5.65 5.45 -25.02
CA SER A 97 -6.69 5.59 -23.99
C SER A 97 -7.46 6.91 -24.07
N GLU A 98 -7.13 7.79 -25.03
CA GLU A 98 -7.62 9.17 -25.10
C GLU A 98 -9.15 9.33 -25.16
N TYR A 99 -9.87 8.35 -25.72
CA TYR A 99 -11.33 8.43 -25.89
C TYR A 99 -12.13 7.67 -24.83
N PHE A 100 -11.51 6.94 -23.91
CA PHE A 100 -12.29 6.12 -22.96
C PHE A 100 -13.21 6.96 -22.08
N SER A 101 -12.73 8.06 -21.50
CA SER A 101 -13.56 8.93 -20.65
C SER A 101 -14.79 9.45 -21.42
N LEU A 102 -14.57 9.95 -22.63
CA LEU A 102 -15.61 10.46 -23.53
C LEU A 102 -16.64 9.39 -23.91
N LEU A 103 -16.17 8.20 -24.29
CA LEU A 103 -17.03 7.12 -24.75
C LEU A 103 -17.77 6.45 -23.59
N ALA A 104 -17.15 6.37 -22.41
CA ALA A 104 -17.73 5.76 -21.22
C ALA A 104 -18.80 6.64 -20.56
N ALA A 105 -18.66 7.97 -20.64
CA ALA A 105 -19.57 8.90 -19.97
C ALA A 105 -20.99 8.98 -20.58
N ASP A 106 -21.14 8.73 -21.88
CA ASP A 106 -22.43 8.83 -22.58
C ASP A 106 -22.95 7.45 -22.97
N GLU A 107 -24.22 7.17 -22.65
CA GLU A 107 -24.83 5.85 -22.88
C GLU A 107 -24.87 5.45 -24.36
N MET A 108 -25.19 6.39 -25.26
CA MET A 108 -25.24 6.10 -26.69
C MET A 108 -23.83 5.85 -27.24
N ARG A 109 -22.83 6.62 -26.81
CA ARG A 109 -21.43 6.40 -27.21
C ARG A 109 -20.87 5.10 -26.67
N ARG A 110 -21.17 4.76 -25.40
CA ARG A 110 -20.83 3.45 -24.81
C ARG A 110 -21.42 2.33 -25.63
N GLU A 111 -22.68 2.43 -26.02
CA GLU A 111 -23.34 1.39 -26.81
C GLU A 111 -22.62 1.18 -28.15
N VAL A 112 -22.23 2.27 -28.84
CA VAL A 112 -21.47 2.17 -30.10
C VAL A 112 -20.12 1.47 -29.88
N LEU A 113 -19.38 1.85 -28.83
CA LEU A 113 -18.12 1.20 -28.48
C LEU A 113 -18.32 -0.30 -28.21
N ILE A 114 -19.28 -0.65 -27.36
CA ILE A 114 -19.60 -2.03 -26.98
C ILE A 114 -19.99 -2.87 -28.20
N ARG A 115 -20.81 -2.31 -29.11
CA ARG A 115 -21.16 -2.98 -30.37
C ARG A 115 -19.94 -3.17 -31.26
N SER A 116 -19.04 -2.19 -31.33
CA SER A 116 -17.81 -2.31 -32.12
C SER A 116 -16.84 -3.35 -31.54
N ILE A 117 -16.76 -3.45 -30.21
CA ILE A 117 -16.01 -4.51 -29.53
C ILE A 117 -16.60 -5.89 -29.90
N ALA A 118 -17.92 -6.06 -29.77
CA ALA A 118 -18.60 -7.31 -30.14
C ALA A 118 -18.35 -7.68 -31.61
N ALA A 119 -18.43 -6.70 -32.53
CA ALA A 119 -18.17 -6.92 -33.95
C ALA A 119 -16.73 -7.36 -34.23
N ALA A 120 -15.73 -6.76 -33.56
CA ALA A 120 -14.33 -7.16 -33.71
C ALA A 120 -14.07 -8.58 -33.17
N LEU A 121 -14.70 -8.99 -32.07
CA LEU A 121 -14.63 -10.38 -31.58
C LEU A 121 -15.07 -11.37 -32.66
N GLU A 122 -16.16 -11.07 -33.37
CA GLU A 122 -16.67 -11.91 -34.45
C GLU A 122 -15.78 -11.88 -35.69
N GLU A 123 -15.45 -10.69 -36.19
CA GLU A 123 -14.67 -10.48 -37.41
C GLU A 123 -13.31 -11.19 -37.32
N TYR A 124 -12.66 -11.07 -36.16
CA TYR A 124 -11.33 -11.63 -35.94
C TYR A 124 -11.37 -13.00 -35.25
N GLY A 125 -12.53 -13.54 -34.90
CA GLY A 125 -12.67 -14.86 -34.29
C GLY A 125 -11.93 -14.98 -32.96
N MET A 126 -12.06 -13.96 -32.10
CA MET A 126 -11.36 -13.85 -30.83
C MET A 126 -12.23 -14.42 -29.69
N ASP A 127 -11.59 -14.90 -28.63
CA ASP A 127 -12.23 -15.49 -27.45
C ASP A 127 -12.57 -14.46 -26.38
N GLY A 128 -12.07 -13.23 -26.49
CA GLY A 128 -12.38 -12.17 -25.54
C GLY A 128 -11.68 -10.85 -25.83
N VAL A 129 -11.91 -9.89 -24.95
CA VAL A 129 -11.36 -8.53 -25.03
C VAL A 129 -10.70 -8.16 -23.71
N ASP A 130 -9.59 -7.44 -23.81
CA ASP A 130 -8.90 -6.81 -22.69
C ASP A 130 -9.09 -5.29 -22.77
N ILE A 131 -9.55 -4.68 -21.67
CA ILE A 131 -9.74 -3.24 -21.59
C ILE A 131 -8.52 -2.62 -20.88
N ASP A 132 -7.72 -1.87 -21.62
CA ASP A 132 -6.51 -1.23 -21.11
C ASP A 132 -6.70 0.29 -21.09
N TRP A 133 -7.50 0.79 -20.14
CA TRP A 133 -7.71 2.22 -19.93
C TRP A 133 -6.64 2.79 -19.00
N GLU A 134 -5.74 3.60 -19.54
CA GLU A 134 -4.63 4.24 -18.82
C GLU A 134 -4.76 5.78 -18.75
N TYR A 135 -5.32 6.37 -17.69
CA TYR A 135 -6.03 5.75 -16.57
C TYR A 135 -7.34 6.51 -16.25
N PRO A 136 -8.40 5.83 -15.78
CA PRO A 136 -9.62 6.47 -15.30
C PRO A 136 -9.32 7.48 -14.19
N VAL A 137 -9.97 8.64 -14.19
CA VAL A 137 -9.86 9.73 -13.20
C VAL A 137 -8.50 10.42 -13.17
N THR A 138 -7.41 9.72 -12.86
CA THR A 138 -6.09 10.36 -12.72
C THR A 138 -5.48 10.77 -14.05
N GLY A 139 -5.96 10.19 -15.15
CA GLY A 139 -5.36 10.36 -16.46
C GLY A 139 -4.03 9.63 -16.61
N GLY A 140 -3.54 9.63 -17.85
CA GLY A 140 -2.26 9.08 -18.28
C GLY A 140 -1.65 10.03 -19.32
N SER A 141 -1.66 9.62 -20.59
CA SER A 141 -1.35 10.53 -21.71
C SER A 141 -2.35 11.69 -21.81
N GLN A 142 -3.60 11.46 -21.41
CA GLN A 142 -4.67 12.45 -21.34
C GLN A 142 -5.21 12.56 -19.91
N GLU A 143 -5.74 13.73 -19.52
CA GLU A 143 -6.42 13.92 -18.23
C GLU A 143 -7.71 13.11 -18.15
N GLY A 144 -8.04 12.61 -16.95
CA GLY A 144 -9.29 11.90 -16.67
C GLY A 144 -10.32 12.76 -15.95
N ASP A 145 -11.52 12.22 -15.76
CA ASP A 145 -12.62 12.86 -15.03
C ASP A 145 -12.98 12.03 -13.78
N PRO A 146 -13.26 12.63 -12.61
CA PRO A 146 -13.77 11.93 -11.43
C PRO A 146 -14.92 10.94 -11.69
N VAL A 147 -15.80 11.18 -12.67
CA VAL A 147 -16.91 10.27 -13.00
C VAL A 147 -16.44 8.99 -13.68
N ASP A 148 -15.22 8.96 -14.22
CA ASP A 148 -14.65 7.82 -14.95
C ASP A 148 -14.68 6.53 -14.13
N ARG A 149 -14.49 6.64 -12.80
CA ARG A 149 -14.53 5.49 -11.88
C ARG A 149 -15.82 4.69 -12.03
N ASN A 150 -16.96 5.36 -12.08
CA ASN A 150 -18.27 4.73 -12.21
C ASN A 150 -18.56 4.36 -13.66
N ASN A 151 -18.20 5.23 -14.60
CA ASN A 151 -18.39 4.98 -16.03
C ASN A 151 -17.63 3.73 -16.49
N TYR A 152 -16.47 3.44 -15.90
CA TYR A 152 -15.73 2.22 -16.20
C TYR A 152 -16.47 0.96 -15.76
N VAL A 153 -17.13 1.01 -14.59
CA VAL A 153 -17.99 -0.07 -14.11
C VAL A 153 -19.18 -0.27 -15.06
N ASP A 154 -19.82 0.81 -15.49
CA ASP A 154 -20.94 0.74 -16.44
C ASP A 154 -20.53 0.18 -17.79
N LEU A 155 -19.39 0.60 -18.32
CA LEU A 155 -18.80 0.04 -19.55
C LEU A 155 -18.63 -1.48 -19.44
N LEU A 156 -17.99 -1.97 -18.37
CA LEU A 156 -17.76 -3.40 -18.16
C LEU A 156 -19.06 -4.19 -17.92
N ARG A 157 -20.01 -3.61 -17.18
CA ARG A 157 -21.34 -4.20 -16.94
C ARG A 157 -22.09 -4.40 -18.26
N GLU A 158 -22.18 -3.36 -19.08
CA GLU A 158 -22.92 -3.38 -20.35
C GLU A 158 -22.21 -4.23 -21.40
N LEU A 159 -20.87 -4.17 -21.45
CA LEU A 159 -20.08 -5.06 -22.28
C LEU A 159 -20.35 -6.53 -21.93
N ARG A 160 -20.36 -6.89 -20.64
CA ARG A 160 -20.68 -8.25 -20.20
C ARG A 160 -22.04 -8.72 -20.68
N LEU A 161 -23.06 -7.87 -20.56
CA LEU A 161 -24.41 -8.17 -21.06
C LEU A 161 -24.42 -8.40 -22.57
N LYS A 162 -23.74 -7.54 -23.34
CA LYS A 162 -23.65 -7.68 -24.79
C LYS A 162 -22.93 -8.96 -25.21
N LEU A 163 -21.83 -9.31 -24.53
CA LEU A 163 -21.08 -10.52 -24.85
C LEU A 163 -21.83 -11.80 -24.45
N ASP A 164 -22.62 -11.76 -23.37
CA ASP A 164 -23.52 -12.88 -23.01
C ASP A 164 -24.66 -13.04 -24.01
N GLU A 165 -25.17 -11.95 -24.58
CA GLU A 165 -26.13 -11.98 -25.69
C GLU A 165 -25.50 -12.57 -26.96
N LEU A 166 -24.36 -12.05 -27.39
CA LEU A 166 -23.62 -12.55 -28.55
C LEU A 166 -23.32 -14.04 -28.42
N GLN A 167 -22.90 -14.49 -27.24
CA GLN A 167 -22.66 -15.91 -26.97
C GLN A 167 -23.90 -16.77 -27.24
N ARG A 168 -25.09 -16.32 -26.78
CA ARG A 168 -26.35 -17.04 -27.02
C ARG A 168 -26.74 -17.04 -28.49
N GLU A 169 -26.64 -15.89 -29.16
CA GLU A 169 -26.96 -15.74 -30.58
C GLU A 169 -26.12 -16.66 -31.47
N LYS A 170 -24.84 -16.84 -31.13
CA LYS A 170 -23.92 -17.70 -31.88
C LYS A 170 -23.93 -19.16 -31.44
N GLY A 171 -24.71 -19.51 -30.41
CA GLY A 171 -24.69 -20.84 -29.80
C GLY A 171 -23.31 -21.25 -29.28
N ARG A 172 -22.48 -20.27 -28.89
CA ARG A 172 -21.11 -20.52 -28.42
C ARG A 172 -21.17 -21.15 -27.02
N ARG A 173 -20.53 -22.31 -26.86
CA ARG A 173 -20.47 -23.03 -25.58
C ARG A 173 -19.59 -22.32 -24.55
N GLU A 174 -18.46 -21.82 -25.00
CA GLU A 174 -17.52 -21.09 -24.15
C GLU A 174 -17.92 -19.63 -24.00
N ARG A 175 -17.74 -19.11 -22.79
CA ARG A 175 -17.97 -17.69 -22.53
C ARG A 175 -16.92 -16.84 -23.23
N TYR A 176 -17.34 -15.74 -23.86
CA TYR A 176 -16.38 -14.69 -24.23
C TYR A 176 -15.74 -14.12 -22.97
N LEU A 177 -14.42 -13.99 -22.98
CA LEU A 177 -13.66 -13.49 -21.85
C LEU A 177 -13.63 -11.96 -21.84
N ILE A 178 -13.67 -11.38 -20.66
CA ILE A 178 -13.36 -9.98 -20.43
C ILE A 178 -12.23 -9.91 -19.41
N SER A 179 -11.13 -9.26 -19.78
CA SER A 179 -10.10 -8.85 -18.84
C SER A 179 -9.88 -7.35 -18.88
N PHE A 180 -9.11 -6.85 -17.93
CA PHE A 180 -8.62 -5.48 -17.99
C PHE A 180 -7.20 -5.40 -17.45
N ALA A 181 -6.44 -4.43 -17.96
CA ALA A 181 -5.16 -4.06 -17.39
C ALA A 181 -5.36 -3.15 -16.18
N GLY A 182 -4.67 -3.47 -15.09
CA GLY A 182 -4.77 -2.77 -13.82
C GLY A 182 -3.48 -2.03 -13.47
N ALA A 183 -3.57 -0.81 -12.97
CA ALA A 183 -2.40 0.01 -12.62
C ALA A 183 -1.56 -0.59 -11.46
N ALA A 184 -0.25 -0.28 -11.45
CA ALA A 184 0.64 -0.68 -10.36
C ALA A 184 0.35 0.06 -9.04
N GLY A 185 0.10 1.37 -9.14
CA GLY A 185 0.14 2.29 -8.01
C GLY A 185 -1.21 2.52 -7.34
N GLN A 186 -1.25 2.48 -6.00
CA GLN A 186 -2.47 2.80 -5.26
C GLN A 186 -2.98 4.23 -5.52
N TRP A 187 -2.10 5.17 -5.91
CA TRP A 187 -2.49 6.54 -6.25
C TRP A 187 -3.36 6.63 -7.52
N VAL A 188 -3.24 5.66 -8.44
CA VAL A 188 -4.13 5.50 -9.60
C VAL A 188 -5.32 4.61 -9.25
N LEU A 189 -5.08 3.49 -8.55
CA LEU A 189 -6.11 2.50 -8.24
C LEU A 189 -7.22 3.05 -7.35
N LYS A 190 -6.85 3.73 -6.25
CA LYS A 190 -7.81 4.22 -5.26
C LYS A 190 -8.83 5.18 -5.86
N PRO A 191 -8.49 6.18 -6.70
CA PRO A 191 -9.47 7.02 -7.36
C PRO A 191 -10.11 6.35 -8.59
N GLY A 192 -9.32 5.69 -9.46
CA GLY A 192 -9.79 5.27 -10.78
C GLY A 192 -10.53 3.93 -10.85
N PHE A 193 -10.29 3.01 -9.91
CA PHE A 193 -10.74 1.62 -10.04
C PHE A 193 -11.66 1.19 -8.89
N ASP A 194 -12.94 0.93 -9.20
CA ASP A 194 -13.82 0.17 -8.32
C ASP A 194 -13.62 -1.35 -8.55
N LEU A 195 -12.52 -1.88 -8.01
CA LEU A 195 -12.10 -3.25 -8.24
C LEU A 195 -13.19 -4.29 -7.95
N ILE A 196 -13.99 -4.09 -6.90
CA ILE A 196 -15.06 -5.03 -6.53
C ILE A 196 -16.10 -5.09 -7.63
N ASN A 197 -16.57 -3.94 -8.13
CA ASN A 197 -17.62 -3.90 -9.15
C ASN A 197 -17.09 -4.23 -10.55
N LEU A 198 -15.86 -3.83 -10.90
CA LEU A 198 -15.20 -4.23 -12.15
C LEU A 198 -15.06 -5.76 -12.24
N MET A 199 -14.58 -6.41 -11.17
CA MET A 199 -14.35 -7.87 -11.14
C MET A 199 -15.62 -8.74 -11.10
N ARG A 200 -16.81 -8.14 -10.91
CA ARG A 200 -18.10 -8.83 -11.12
C ARG A 200 -18.36 -9.09 -12.60
N HIS A 201 -17.81 -8.25 -13.48
CA HIS A 201 -18.04 -8.27 -14.92
C HIS A 201 -16.84 -8.79 -15.71
N ALA A 202 -15.63 -8.69 -15.14
CA ALA A 202 -14.41 -9.27 -15.68
C ALA A 202 -14.11 -10.69 -15.16
N ASP A 203 -13.46 -11.49 -16.00
CA ASP A 203 -13.00 -12.84 -15.71
C ASP A 203 -11.66 -12.82 -14.96
N PHE A 204 -10.74 -11.90 -15.30
CA PHE A 204 -9.49 -11.68 -14.58
C PHE A 204 -8.93 -10.26 -14.82
N VAL A 205 -8.01 -9.83 -13.94
CA VAL A 205 -7.24 -8.60 -14.08
C VAL A 205 -5.77 -8.92 -14.38
N ASN A 206 -5.22 -8.23 -15.37
CA ASN A 206 -3.82 -8.22 -15.72
C ASN A 206 -3.14 -7.04 -15.02
N VAL A 207 -2.56 -7.26 -13.85
CA VAL A 207 -1.96 -6.17 -13.06
C VAL A 207 -0.61 -5.82 -13.66
N MET A 208 -0.47 -4.57 -14.12
CA MET A 208 0.78 -4.00 -14.62
C MET A 208 1.72 -3.70 -13.45
N SER A 209 2.11 -4.74 -12.70
CA SER A 209 3.02 -4.66 -11.55
C SER A 209 4.47 -4.48 -12.01
N TYR A 210 4.69 -3.44 -12.80
CA TYR A 210 5.96 -2.95 -13.33
C TYR A 210 5.86 -1.43 -13.50
N ASP A 211 6.90 -0.81 -14.04
CA ASP A 211 7.02 0.65 -14.19
C ASP A 211 6.97 1.45 -12.90
N TYR A 212 7.39 0.83 -11.79
CA TYR A 212 7.54 1.55 -10.51
C TYR A 212 8.61 2.64 -10.58
N PHE A 213 9.66 2.45 -11.38
CA PHE A 213 10.75 3.40 -11.55
C PHE A 213 11.08 3.57 -13.04
N GLY A 214 11.28 4.80 -13.49
CA GLY A 214 11.72 5.13 -14.85
C GLY A 214 12.18 6.58 -14.95
N ALA A 215 12.91 6.92 -16.03
CA ALA A 215 13.43 8.27 -16.27
C ALA A 215 12.36 9.23 -16.83
N TRP A 216 11.24 9.36 -16.12
CA TRP A 216 10.07 10.12 -16.54
C TRP A 216 10.31 11.63 -16.46
N LYS A 217 9.52 12.41 -17.21
CA LYS A 217 9.45 13.87 -17.04
C LYS A 217 8.65 14.24 -15.77
N SER A 218 9.25 14.02 -14.60
CA SER A 218 8.72 14.42 -13.30
C SER A 218 9.82 14.37 -12.25
N LYS A 219 9.65 15.03 -11.09
CA LYS A 219 10.60 14.95 -9.96
C LYS A 219 10.93 13.50 -9.54
N TRP A 220 9.99 12.57 -9.75
CA TRP A 220 10.15 11.15 -9.43
C TRP A 220 11.03 10.41 -10.44
N GLY A 221 11.17 10.94 -11.66
CA GLY A 221 12.05 10.38 -12.69
C GLY A 221 13.54 10.45 -12.34
N ALA A 222 13.89 11.23 -11.31
CA ALA A 222 15.24 11.33 -10.79
C ALA A 222 15.73 10.04 -10.11
N PHE A 223 14.83 9.26 -9.52
CA PHE A 223 15.21 8.13 -8.67
C PHE A 223 15.43 6.88 -9.52
N THR A 224 16.64 6.31 -9.45
CA THR A 224 16.91 5.03 -10.12
C THR A 224 16.22 3.89 -9.38
N GLY A 225 15.84 2.87 -10.13
CA GLY A 225 15.27 1.66 -9.57
C GLY A 225 14.88 0.67 -10.67
N PRO A 226 14.58 -0.57 -10.31
CA PRO A 226 14.12 -1.56 -11.26
C PRO A 226 12.69 -1.32 -11.73
N PRO A 227 12.31 -1.82 -12.92
CA PRO A 227 10.95 -1.67 -13.41
C PRO A 227 9.94 -2.40 -12.51
N ALA A 228 10.31 -3.54 -11.89
CA ALA A 228 9.36 -4.38 -11.16
C ALA A 228 9.97 -5.07 -9.92
N PRO A 229 10.43 -4.31 -8.89
CA PRO A 229 10.97 -4.91 -7.67
C PRO A 229 9.90 -5.73 -6.98
N LEU A 230 10.23 -6.96 -6.58
CA LEU A 230 9.28 -7.87 -5.93
C LEU A 230 8.88 -7.36 -4.53
N HIS A 231 9.86 -6.90 -3.76
CA HIS A 231 9.69 -6.43 -2.39
C HIS A 231 10.22 -5.02 -2.18
N PHE A 232 9.75 -4.38 -1.11
CA PHE A 232 10.26 -3.08 -0.67
C PHE A 232 11.74 -3.18 -0.27
N ALA A 233 12.55 -2.28 -0.84
CA ALA A 233 13.94 -2.10 -0.45
C ALA A 233 14.43 -0.64 -0.58
N SER A 234 13.53 0.31 -0.88
CA SER A 234 13.93 1.70 -1.16
C SER A 234 14.45 2.42 0.10
N PRO A 235 15.25 3.48 -0.06
CA PRO A 235 15.87 4.17 1.07
C PRO A 235 14.85 4.77 2.04
N LYS A 236 15.31 5.03 3.28
CA LYS A 236 14.52 5.69 4.33
C LYS A 236 13.83 6.96 3.81
N GLY A 237 12.59 7.17 4.24
CA GLY A 237 11.76 8.30 3.81
C GLY A 237 11.02 8.08 2.49
N SER A 238 11.25 6.95 1.80
CA SER A 238 10.45 6.54 0.64
C SER A 238 9.20 5.77 1.09
N SER A 239 8.11 5.83 0.31
CA SER A 239 6.98 4.93 0.53
C SER A 239 7.42 3.48 0.30
N GLY A 240 6.97 2.57 1.17
CA GLY A 240 7.22 1.15 1.02
C GLY A 240 6.34 0.46 -0.04
N LYS A 241 5.52 1.21 -0.79
CA LYS A 241 4.49 0.64 -1.67
C LYS A 241 4.88 0.53 -3.14
N MET A 242 6.08 0.97 -3.52
CA MET A 242 6.58 0.94 -4.89
C MET A 242 7.18 -0.43 -5.28
N ASN A 243 6.41 -1.51 -5.14
CA ASN A 243 6.83 -2.88 -5.45
C ASN A 243 5.64 -3.79 -5.75
N VAL A 244 5.95 -4.92 -6.40
CA VAL A 244 4.97 -5.95 -6.81
C VAL A 244 4.18 -6.47 -5.61
N HIS A 245 4.84 -6.77 -4.49
CA HIS A 245 4.16 -7.32 -3.31
C HIS A 245 3.05 -6.40 -2.81
N ALA A 246 3.35 -5.12 -2.59
CA ALA A 246 2.39 -4.13 -2.11
C ALA A 246 1.19 -3.97 -3.07
N THR A 247 1.46 -3.93 -4.37
CA THR A 247 0.40 -3.85 -5.40
C THR A 247 -0.49 -5.09 -5.38
N ILE A 248 0.09 -6.29 -5.47
CA ILE A 248 -0.70 -7.53 -5.53
C ILE A 248 -1.47 -7.76 -4.23
N LYS A 249 -0.88 -7.46 -3.06
CA LYS A 249 -1.55 -7.48 -1.76
C LYS A 249 -2.78 -6.56 -1.77
N TYR A 250 -2.65 -5.35 -2.30
CA TYR A 250 -3.77 -4.40 -2.38
C TYR A 250 -4.94 -4.98 -3.19
N TYR A 251 -4.68 -5.49 -4.39
CA TYR A 251 -5.73 -6.15 -5.20
C TYR A 251 -6.37 -7.31 -4.46
N ALA A 252 -5.57 -8.22 -3.89
CA ALA A 252 -6.06 -9.40 -3.21
C ALA A 252 -6.92 -9.05 -1.98
N CYS A 253 -6.54 -8.01 -1.23
CA CYS A 253 -7.28 -7.53 -0.07
C CYS A 253 -8.59 -6.84 -0.46
N GLN A 254 -8.61 -6.02 -1.52
CA GLN A 254 -9.84 -5.40 -2.02
C GLN A 254 -10.83 -6.45 -2.55
N LEU A 255 -10.33 -7.45 -3.29
CA LEU A 255 -11.14 -8.51 -3.88
C LEU A 255 -11.47 -9.65 -2.91
N LYS A 256 -10.79 -9.71 -1.76
CA LYS A 256 -10.81 -10.83 -0.81
C LYS A 256 -10.52 -12.19 -1.49
N SER A 257 -9.73 -12.15 -2.56
CA SER A 257 -9.38 -13.31 -3.38
C SER A 257 -8.18 -12.98 -4.26
N SER A 258 -7.32 -13.98 -4.50
CA SER A 258 -6.21 -13.93 -5.44
C SER A 258 -6.52 -14.60 -6.79
N ASP A 259 -7.69 -15.25 -6.91
CA ASP A 259 -7.98 -16.20 -8.00
C ASP A 259 -8.06 -15.61 -9.39
N LYS A 260 -8.41 -14.33 -9.45
CA LYS A 260 -8.62 -13.58 -10.69
C LYS A 260 -7.48 -12.58 -10.98
N ILE A 261 -6.40 -12.61 -10.19
CA ILE A 261 -5.28 -11.68 -10.31
C ILE A 261 -4.15 -12.34 -11.11
N ASN A 262 -3.70 -11.67 -12.16
CA ASN A 262 -2.47 -12.03 -12.88
C ASN A 262 -1.39 -10.98 -12.57
N MET A 263 -0.24 -11.42 -12.06
CA MET A 263 0.89 -10.55 -11.76
C MET A 263 1.69 -10.24 -13.04
N GLY A 264 1.99 -8.98 -13.28
CA GLY A 264 2.74 -8.51 -14.45
C GLY A 264 4.25 -8.73 -14.34
N ILE A 265 4.86 -9.20 -15.42
CA ILE A 265 6.30 -9.42 -15.57
C ILE A 265 6.78 -8.69 -16.85
N PRO A 266 7.67 -7.69 -16.74
CA PRO A 266 8.19 -6.96 -17.88
C PRO A 266 9.36 -7.72 -18.54
N PHE A 267 9.31 -7.92 -19.85
CA PHE A 267 10.39 -8.48 -20.67
C PHE A 267 11.30 -7.38 -21.23
N TYR A 268 11.54 -6.35 -20.42
CA TYR A 268 12.38 -5.20 -20.74
C TYR A 268 13.04 -4.66 -19.46
N GLY A 269 14.10 -3.88 -19.65
CA GLY A 269 14.73 -3.08 -18.61
C GLY A 269 14.43 -1.59 -18.77
N ARG A 270 14.64 -0.83 -17.69
CA ARG A 270 14.66 0.63 -17.68
C ARG A 270 16.04 1.14 -17.30
N PHE A 271 16.46 2.22 -17.93
CA PHE A 271 17.79 2.78 -17.72
C PHE A 271 17.79 4.30 -17.56
N TRP A 272 18.83 4.77 -16.89
CA TRP A 272 19.16 6.17 -16.67
C TRP A 272 20.61 6.42 -17.07
N LYS A 273 20.88 7.62 -17.58
CA LYS A 273 22.21 8.19 -17.77
C LYS A 273 22.37 9.37 -16.82
N ARG A 274 23.61 9.87 -16.67
CA ARG A 274 23.94 10.99 -15.77
C ARG A 274 23.55 10.70 -14.31
N VAL A 275 23.75 9.47 -13.87
CA VAL A 275 23.44 9.03 -12.51
C VAL A 275 24.57 9.44 -11.57
N SER A 276 24.22 9.85 -10.35
CA SER A 276 25.15 10.22 -9.29
C SER A 276 26.11 9.08 -8.92
N GLU A 277 27.37 9.43 -8.66
CA GLU A 277 28.42 8.48 -8.29
C GLU A 277 28.25 7.88 -6.90
N LYS A 278 27.57 8.58 -5.99
CA LYS A 278 27.29 8.11 -4.63
C LYS A 278 25.85 7.61 -4.51
N PRO A 279 25.62 6.46 -3.85
CA PRO A 279 24.29 6.02 -3.43
C PRO A 279 23.57 7.05 -2.56
N MET A 280 22.23 7.00 -2.55
CA MET A 280 21.39 7.91 -1.77
C MET A 280 21.51 7.70 -0.25
N ASP A 281 21.70 6.45 0.18
CA ASP A 281 21.80 6.07 1.60
C ASP A 281 23.25 5.73 2.01
N GLY A 282 24.21 5.94 1.11
CA GLY A 282 25.63 5.69 1.33
C GLY A 282 26.05 4.22 1.25
N GLY A 283 25.13 3.26 1.01
CA GLY A 283 25.44 1.83 1.04
C GLY A 283 24.84 0.99 -0.10
N ASP A 284 23.61 1.29 -0.54
CA ASP A 284 22.92 0.49 -1.55
C ASP A 284 23.07 1.10 -2.95
N GLU A 285 23.89 0.45 -3.78
CA GLU A 285 24.22 0.93 -5.11
C GLU A 285 23.04 0.98 -6.09
N MET A 286 21.91 0.34 -5.77
CA MET A 286 20.72 0.36 -6.61
C MET A 286 20.01 1.72 -6.56
N TRP A 287 20.06 2.40 -5.41
CA TRP A 287 19.34 3.64 -5.16
C TRP A 287 20.23 4.86 -5.33
N ARG A 288 20.09 5.52 -6.48
CA ARG A 288 20.85 6.70 -6.89
C ARG A 288 19.90 7.74 -7.46
N LYS A 289 20.42 8.95 -7.66
CA LYS A 289 19.70 10.02 -8.36
C LYS A 289 20.32 10.29 -9.73
N ALA A 290 19.51 10.39 -10.76
CA ALA A 290 19.86 10.95 -12.05
C ALA A 290 19.85 12.48 -11.97
N GLU A 291 20.79 13.11 -12.68
CA GLU A 291 20.82 14.55 -12.85
C GLU A 291 19.85 14.97 -13.96
N PRO A 292 19.14 16.10 -13.78
CA PRO A 292 18.28 16.63 -14.84
C PRO A 292 19.10 17.01 -16.08
N LEU A 293 18.44 17.02 -17.23
CA LEU A 293 18.97 17.56 -18.47
C LEU A 293 19.30 19.06 -18.30
N GLU A 294 20.31 19.53 -19.04
CA GLU A 294 20.66 20.96 -19.02
C GLU A 294 19.44 21.79 -19.44
N ASP A 295 19.19 22.87 -18.70
CA ASP A 295 18.08 23.80 -18.89
C ASP A 295 16.67 23.18 -18.87
N LYS A 296 16.52 21.98 -18.31
CA LYS A 296 15.23 21.28 -18.22
C LYS A 296 15.03 20.65 -16.84
N GLU A 297 14.35 21.38 -15.96
CA GLU A 297 13.95 20.84 -14.66
C GLU A 297 13.08 19.58 -14.82
N ASN A 298 13.33 18.58 -13.97
CA ASN A 298 12.56 17.33 -13.91
C ASN A 298 12.52 16.51 -15.21
N GLU A 299 13.44 16.73 -16.16
CA GLU A 299 13.64 15.86 -17.32
C GLU A 299 14.96 15.10 -17.19
N PHE A 300 14.94 13.77 -17.37
CA PHE A 300 16.11 12.91 -17.16
C PHE A 300 16.45 12.13 -18.42
N LYS A 301 17.74 11.88 -18.65
CA LYS A 301 18.18 11.06 -19.77
C LYS A 301 18.02 9.58 -19.42
N GLY A 302 17.16 8.87 -20.13
CA GLY A 302 16.93 7.45 -19.91
C GLY A 302 15.95 6.86 -20.93
N GLY A 303 15.48 5.65 -20.66
CA GLY A 303 14.56 4.95 -21.54
C GLY A 303 14.28 3.52 -21.09
N HIS A 304 13.80 2.70 -22.04
CA HIS A 304 13.63 1.26 -21.87
C HIS A 304 14.46 0.51 -22.92
N VAL A 305 14.71 -0.78 -22.66
CA VAL A 305 15.43 -1.69 -23.56
C VAL A 305 14.81 -3.07 -23.45
N GLU A 306 14.39 -3.65 -24.57
CA GLU A 306 13.82 -5.00 -24.62
C GLU A 306 14.86 -6.05 -24.21
N TRP A 307 14.44 -7.14 -23.57
CA TRP A 307 15.35 -8.22 -23.12
C TRP A 307 16.29 -8.68 -24.24
N ARG A 308 15.75 -8.88 -25.44
CA ARG A 308 16.50 -9.31 -26.63
C ARG A 308 17.67 -8.39 -27.03
N TYR A 309 17.60 -7.11 -26.68
CA TYR A 309 18.64 -6.11 -26.97
C TYR A 309 19.42 -5.69 -25.72
N LEU A 310 19.09 -6.24 -24.56
CA LEU A 310 19.67 -5.81 -23.29
C LEU A 310 21.18 -6.05 -23.27
N GLU A 311 21.64 -7.26 -23.59
CA GLU A 311 23.06 -7.63 -23.57
C GLU A 311 23.88 -6.89 -24.64
N SER A 312 23.31 -6.66 -25.82
CA SER A 312 24.00 -5.92 -26.89
C SER A 312 24.07 -4.41 -26.61
N THR A 313 23.14 -3.88 -25.82
CA THR A 313 23.11 -2.46 -25.41
C THR A 313 23.93 -2.20 -24.15
N PHE A 314 23.90 -3.15 -23.20
CA PHE A 314 24.56 -3.05 -21.90
C PHE A 314 25.23 -4.39 -21.57
N PRO A 315 26.49 -4.39 -21.08
CA PRO A 315 27.24 -5.62 -20.78
C PRO A 315 26.72 -6.32 -19.52
N THR A 316 25.55 -6.96 -19.58
CA THR A 316 24.93 -7.63 -18.42
C THR A 316 25.79 -8.80 -17.96
N ALA A 317 26.36 -9.59 -18.87
CA ALA A 317 27.20 -10.74 -18.52
C ALA A 317 28.40 -10.36 -17.64
N GLN A 318 28.92 -9.13 -17.79
CA GLN A 318 30.09 -8.66 -17.04
C GLN A 318 29.71 -7.92 -15.75
N PHE A 319 28.65 -7.12 -15.76
CA PHE A 319 28.36 -6.16 -14.68
C PHE A 319 27.07 -6.46 -13.91
N ARG A 320 26.43 -7.62 -14.13
CA ARG A 320 25.24 -8.03 -13.40
C ARG A 320 25.47 -7.99 -11.89
N LYS A 321 24.54 -7.31 -11.20
CA LYS A 321 24.35 -7.35 -9.75
C LYS A 321 22.92 -7.80 -9.46
N PHE A 322 22.70 -8.37 -8.29
CA PHE A 322 21.38 -8.82 -7.85
C PHE A 322 21.05 -8.26 -6.48
N HIS A 323 19.94 -7.53 -6.39
CA HIS A 323 19.47 -6.95 -5.14
C HIS A 323 18.66 -7.99 -4.36
N THR A 324 19.23 -8.51 -3.27
CA THR A 324 18.71 -9.68 -2.55
C THR A 324 17.38 -9.48 -1.84
N VAL A 325 17.05 -8.26 -1.40
CA VAL A 325 15.75 -7.94 -0.76
C VAL A 325 14.67 -7.72 -1.82
N ALA A 326 14.87 -6.78 -2.75
CA ALA A 326 13.96 -6.51 -3.87
C ALA A 326 13.77 -7.68 -4.87
N LYS A 327 14.66 -8.67 -4.89
CA LYS A 327 14.68 -9.82 -5.82
C LYS A 327 14.72 -9.41 -7.28
N THR A 328 15.71 -8.60 -7.62
CA THR A 328 15.83 -7.97 -8.94
C THR A 328 17.29 -7.87 -9.37
N PRO A 329 17.60 -8.06 -10.66
CA PRO A 329 18.89 -7.71 -11.23
C PRO A 329 19.00 -6.24 -11.62
N TYR A 330 20.22 -5.70 -11.52
CA TYR A 330 20.55 -4.36 -11.99
C TYR A 330 22.00 -4.26 -12.45
N LEU A 331 22.31 -3.18 -13.17
CA LEU A 331 23.65 -2.76 -13.54
C LEU A 331 23.92 -1.36 -12.99
N TRP A 332 25.12 -1.19 -12.43
CA TRP A 332 25.71 0.12 -12.20
C TRP A 332 27.02 0.23 -12.99
N LEU A 333 27.00 1.00 -14.08
CA LEU A 333 28.15 1.24 -14.95
C LEU A 333 28.74 2.61 -14.61
N ALA A 334 29.71 2.63 -13.70
CA ALA A 334 30.29 3.85 -13.14
C ALA A 334 30.92 4.75 -14.21
N GLU A 335 31.70 4.17 -15.13
CA GLU A 335 32.43 4.91 -16.18
C GLU A 335 31.51 5.80 -17.03
N ASN A 336 30.33 5.27 -17.38
CA ASN A 336 29.35 5.96 -18.20
C ASN A 336 28.16 6.52 -17.39
N ARG A 337 28.28 6.56 -16.06
CA ARG A 337 27.24 7.03 -15.11
C ARG A 337 25.85 6.50 -15.47
N THR A 338 25.76 5.19 -15.74
CA THR A 338 24.55 4.53 -16.25
C THR A 338 24.02 3.53 -15.23
N PHE A 339 22.73 3.61 -14.93
CA PHE A 339 22.00 2.60 -14.16
C PHE A 339 21.01 1.88 -15.08
N VAL A 340 20.88 0.56 -14.93
CA VAL A 340 19.89 -0.27 -15.64
C VAL A 340 19.25 -1.22 -14.64
N GLY A 341 17.93 -1.24 -14.56
CA GLY A 341 17.18 -2.27 -13.83
C GLY A 341 16.31 -3.08 -14.79
N TYR A 342 16.17 -4.39 -14.57
CA TYR A 342 15.52 -5.29 -15.53
C TYR A 342 15.01 -6.56 -14.84
N GLU A 343 14.47 -7.51 -15.61
CA GLU A 343 14.15 -8.87 -15.19
C GLU A 343 15.07 -9.88 -15.87
N ASP A 344 15.39 -10.97 -15.17
CA ASP A 344 16.13 -12.10 -15.70
C ASP A 344 15.58 -13.43 -15.17
N PRO A 345 16.12 -14.59 -15.56
CA PRO A 345 15.64 -15.87 -15.07
C PRO A 345 15.60 -16.01 -13.54
N GLU A 346 16.55 -15.38 -12.81
CA GLU A 346 16.59 -15.46 -11.34
C GLU A 346 15.46 -14.64 -10.71
N SER A 347 15.24 -13.40 -11.14
CA SER A 347 14.13 -12.58 -10.60
C SER A 347 12.76 -13.13 -10.99
N ILE A 348 12.62 -13.63 -12.23
CA ILE A 348 11.39 -14.29 -12.66
C ILE A 348 11.12 -15.54 -11.83
N GLY A 349 12.15 -16.36 -11.53
CA GLY A 349 12.02 -17.51 -10.65
C GLY A 349 11.40 -17.15 -9.30
N HIS A 350 11.93 -16.11 -8.64
CA HIS A 350 11.36 -15.60 -7.39
C HIS A 350 9.93 -15.09 -7.52
N LYS A 351 9.58 -14.45 -8.64
CA LYS A 351 8.21 -14.03 -8.93
C LYS A 351 7.28 -15.22 -9.10
N MET A 352 7.72 -16.28 -9.76
CA MET A 352 6.92 -17.49 -9.91
C MET A 352 6.68 -18.19 -8.56
N GLU A 353 7.72 -18.28 -7.72
CA GLU A 353 7.59 -18.76 -6.33
C GLU A 353 6.62 -17.92 -5.52
N TYR A 354 6.70 -16.59 -5.64
CA TYR A 354 5.78 -15.66 -5.00
C TYR A 354 4.33 -15.87 -5.47
N GLY A 355 4.12 -15.99 -6.78
CA GLY A 355 2.79 -16.19 -7.37
C GLY A 355 2.16 -17.52 -6.93
N LEU A 356 2.97 -18.57 -6.82
CA LEU A 356 2.55 -19.86 -6.26
C LEU A 356 2.18 -19.73 -4.78
N SER A 357 3.08 -19.17 -3.96
CA SER A 357 2.92 -19.07 -2.51
C SER A 357 1.75 -18.19 -2.09
N ASN A 358 1.35 -17.23 -2.91
CA ASN A 358 0.21 -16.35 -2.67
C ASN A 358 -1.06 -16.77 -3.42
N GLU A 359 -1.08 -18.00 -3.96
CA GLU A 359 -2.24 -18.57 -4.65
C GLU A 359 -2.76 -17.64 -5.76
N LEU A 360 -1.89 -16.98 -6.52
CA LEU A 360 -2.31 -16.07 -7.58
C LEU A 360 -3.00 -16.83 -8.72
N GLY A 361 -3.91 -16.13 -9.38
CA GLY A 361 -4.66 -16.64 -10.51
C GLY A 361 -3.83 -16.86 -11.77
N GLY A 362 -2.71 -16.15 -11.89
CA GLY A 362 -1.87 -16.21 -13.07
C GLY A 362 -0.70 -15.22 -13.04
N VAL A 363 -0.05 -15.14 -14.19
CA VAL A 363 0.92 -14.12 -14.54
C VAL A 363 0.57 -13.53 -15.90
N MET A 364 0.97 -12.29 -16.09
CA MET A 364 0.86 -11.55 -17.33
C MET A 364 2.25 -11.08 -17.75
N ILE A 365 2.56 -11.17 -19.04
CA ILE A 365 3.86 -10.82 -19.60
C ILE A 365 3.69 -9.64 -20.56
N TRP A 366 4.48 -8.59 -20.35
CA TRP A 366 4.63 -7.47 -21.29
C TRP A 366 6.09 -7.35 -21.75
N ALA A 367 6.43 -7.60 -23.01
CA ALA A 367 5.63 -8.29 -24.03
C ALA A 367 6.43 -9.48 -24.59
N ILE A 368 5.73 -10.51 -25.09
CA ILE A 368 6.33 -11.78 -25.52
C ILE A 368 7.34 -11.58 -26.64
N ASP A 369 7.07 -10.64 -27.56
CA ASP A 369 7.94 -10.30 -28.67
C ASP A 369 9.17 -9.45 -28.27
N GLN A 370 9.33 -9.13 -26.98
CA GLN A 370 10.54 -8.52 -26.43
C GLN A 370 11.55 -9.54 -25.88
N ASP A 371 11.13 -10.80 -25.70
CA ASP A 371 12.01 -11.90 -25.30
C ASP A 371 12.97 -12.30 -26.43
N ASP A 372 14.08 -12.93 -26.10
CA ASP A 372 15.08 -13.39 -27.07
C ASP A 372 14.57 -14.57 -27.92
N ASP A 373 15.31 -14.94 -28.95
CA ASP A 373 14.90 -16.01 -29.87
C ASP A 373 14.87 -17.40 -29.23
N SER A 374 15.44 -17.55 -28.02
CA SER A 374 15.41 -18.77 -27.22
C SER A 374 14.24 -18.83 -26.25
N ASP A 375 13.41 -17.78 -26.19
CA ASP A 375 12.31 -17.61 -25.23
C ASP A 375 12.81 -17.75 -23.77
N THR A 376 14.00 -17.21 -23.47
CA THR A 376 14.66 -17.37 -22.17
C THR A 376 13.79 -16.94 -21.00
N LEU A 377 13.15 -15.77 -21.09
CA LEU A 377 12.30 -15.27 -20.01
C LEU A 377 10.96 -16.00 -19.95
N LEU A 378 10.34 -16.32 -21.09
CA LEU A 378 9.10 -17.10 -21.14
C LEU A 378 9.29 -18.50 -20.54
N ARG A 379 10.40 -19.18 -20.83
CA ARG A 379 10.75 -20.46 -20.21
C ARG A 379 10.88 -20.33 -18.70
N SER A 380 11.51 -19.25 -18.22
CA SER A 380 11.63 -18.98 -16.78
C SER A 380 10.26 -18.80 -16.10
N VAL A 381 9.25 -18.31 -16.82
CA VAL A 381 7.88 -18.20 -16.32
C VAL A 381 7.17 -19.55 -16.30
N VAL A 382 7.24 -20.32 -17.39
CA VAL A 382 6.36 -21.49 -17.60
C VAL A 382 6.97 -22.84 -17.21
N ASP A 383 8.30 -22.93 -17.09
CA ASP A 383 9.00 -24.13 -16.61
C ASP A 383 8.95 -24.24 -15.08
N ALA A 384 8.61 -23.14 -14.38
CA ALA A 384 8.23 -23.20 -12.97
C ALA A 384 7.04 -24.16 -12.80
N PRO A 385 6.87 -24.84 -11.64
CA PRO A 385 5.75 -25.75 -11.39
C PRO A 385 4.38 -25.04 -11.24
N PHE A 386 4.23 -23.90 -11.91
CA PHE A 386 3.09 -23.00 -11.91
C PHE A 386 1.78 -23.69 -12.30
N CYS A 387 1.86 -24.57 -13.30
CA CYS A 387 0.74 -25.34 -13.83
C CYS A 387 0.53 -26.71 -13.17
N SER A 388 1.55 -27.24 -12.50
CA SER A 388 1.51 -28.58 -11.89
C SER A 388 1.09 -28.56 -10.41
N VAL A 389 1.22 -27.42 -9.74
CA VAL A 389 0.81 -27.25 -8.33
C VAL A 389 -0.68 -26.93 -8.22
N PRO A 390 -1.51 -27.79 -7.59
CA PRO A 390 -2.92 -27.51 -7.36
C PRO A 390 -3.15 -26.21 -6.58
N ARG A 391 -4.32 -25.59 -6.78
CA ARG A 391 -4.69 -24.35 -6.09
C ARG A 391 -5.59 -24.65 -4.89
N ASN A 392 -5.26 -24.09 -3.74
CA ASN A 392 -6.11 -24.10 -2.54
C ASN A 392 -7.08 -22.91 -2.53
N ARG A 393 -6.82 -21.85 -3.32
CA ARG A 393 -7.69 -20.66 -3.46
C ARG A 393 -7.96 -19.92 -2.15
N SER A 394 -7.11 -20.11 -1.16
CA SER A 394 -7.15 -19.39 0.12
C SER A 394 -6.36 -18.10 0.03
N LEU A 395 -6.92 -17.02 0.57
CA LEU A 395 -6.27 -15.72 0.62
C LEU A 395 -5.10 -15.78 1.62
N GLN A 396 -3.87 -15.60 1.11
CA GLN A 396 -2.65 -15.68 1.91
C GLN A 396 -2.23 -14.34 2.55
N TYR A 397 -2.87 -13.24 2.14
CA TYR A 397 -2.53 -11.91 2.60
C TYR A 397 -3.25 -11.53 3.90
N LYS A 398 -2.51 -10.88 4.81
CA LYS A 398 -3.08 -10.19 5.97
C LYS A 398 -3.56 -8.80 5.54
N CYS A 399 -4.87 -8.59 5.57
CA CYS A 399 -5.49 -7.35 5.12
C CYS A 399 -5.86 -6.45 6.29
N ALA A 400 -5.70 -5.14 6.13
CA ALA A 400 -6.20 -4.17 7.09
C ALA A 400 -7.73 -4.36 7.30
N PRO A 401 -8.22 -4.44 8.55
CA PRO A 401 -9.64 -4.68 8.82
C PRO A 401 -10.51 -3.42 8.64
N ILE A 402 -9.89 -2.30 8.24
CA ILE A 402 -10.52 -1.00 8.07
C ILE A 402 -10.31 -0.51 6.64
N THR A 403 -11.31 0.22 6.13
CA THR A 403 -11.24 0.88 4.81
C THR A 403 -10.91 2.36 4.93
N ASN A 404 -11.16 2.96 6.08
CA ASN A 404 -10.88 4.37 6.33
C ASN A 404 -9.44 4.55 6.82
N GLN A 405 -8.75 5.55 6.29
CA GLN A 405 -7.42 5.93 6.75
C GLN A 405 -7.47 6.38 8.22
N ARG A 406 -6.50 5.95 9.03
CA ARG A 406 -6.35 6.30 10.44
C ARG A 406 -4.90 6.63 10.80
N TRP A 407 -4.14 7.11 9.82
CA TRP A 407 -2.72 7.39 9.99
C TRP A 407 -2.37 8.68 9.25
N TRP A 408 -1.35 9.35 9.77
CA TRP A 408 -0.81 10.55 9.17
C TRP A 408 0.13 10.21 8.02
N THR A 409 0.00 10.93 6.93
CA THR A 409 0.88 10.87 5.75
C THR A 409 1.65 12.18 5.59
N PHE A 410 2.65 12.19 4.71
CA PHE A 410 3.36 13.42 4.37
C PHE A 410 2.44 14.47 3.72
N ASP A 411 1.38 14.04 3.04
CA ASP A 411 0.39 14.93 2.42
C ASP A 411 -0.46 15.69 3.48
N ASP A 412 -0.59 15.13 4.68
CA ASP A 412 -1.29 15.78 5.79
C ASP A 412 -0.41 16.84 6.50
N GLY A 413 0.91 16.78 6.32
CA GLY A 413 1.88 17.76 6.84
C GLY A 413 3.08 17.12 7.54
N GLU A 414 4.28 17.64 7.27
CA GLU A 414 5.55 17.10 7.79
C GLU A 414 5.62 17.03 9.32
N HIS A 415 4.93 17.94 10.02
CA HIS A 415 4.95 18.02 11.48
C HIS A 415 4.11 16.93 12.17
N VAL A 416 3.23 16.23 11.44
CA VAL A 416 2.41 15.11 11.97
C VAL A 416 2.66 13.80 11.24
N ALA A 417 3.28 13.85 10.05
CA ALA A 417 3.56 12.69 9.22
C ALA A 417 4.26 11.57 10.02
N GLY A 418 3.68 10.36 9.94
CA GLY A 418 4.20 9.19 10.62
C GLY A 418 4.04 9.21 12.15
N MET A 419 3.37 10.19 12.77
CA MET A 419 3.04 10.09 14.20
C MET A 419 1.99 9.00 14.45
N CYS A 420 2.15 8.24 15.53
CA CYS A 420 1.28 7.13 15.89
C CYS A 420 1.12 6.97 17.41
N GLY A 421 0.13 6.18 17.80
CA GLY A 421 -0.12 5.85 19.19
C GLY A 421 -0.91 6.92 19.93
N ARG A 422 -1.03 6.73 21.25
CA ARG A 422 -1.96 7.51 22.09
C ARG A 422 -1.45 8.90 22.45
N SER A 423 -0.17 9.18 22.23
CA SER A 423 0.42 10.51 22.46
C SER A 423 0.36 11.40 21.21
N ALA A 424 0.06 10.85 20.05
CA ALA A 424 0.01 11.58 18.79
C ALA A 424 -1.28 12.42 18.64
N PRO A 425 -1.26 13.49 17.81
CA PRO A 425 -2.46 14.21 17.42
C PRO A 425 -3.49 13.29 16.79
N LEU A 426 -4.77 13.49 17.13
CA LEU A 426 -5.83 12.63 16.62
C LEU A 426 -5.99 12.78 15.11
N TYR A 427 -6.03 11.67 14.39
CA TYR A 427 -6.41 11.65 12.98
C TYR A 427 -7.92 11.47 12.86
N GLN A 428 -8.64 12.50 12.41
CA GLN A 428 -10.11 12.46 12.28
C GLN A 428 -10.83 11.97 13.56
N GLY A 429 -10.29 12.33 14.74
CA GLY A 429 -10.82 11.95 16.04
C GLY A 429 -10.41 10.56 16.56
N TYR A 430 -9.58 9.81 15.81
CA TYR A 430 -9.01 8.52 16.22
C TYR A 430 -7.58 8.67 16.73
N TYR A 431 -7.15 7.77 17.60
CA TYR A 431 -5.72 7.61 17.84
C TYR A 431 -5.06 7.11 16.56
N PRO A 432 -4.04 7.81 16.03
CA PRO A 432 -3.45 7.40 14.77
C PRO A 432 -2.66 6.10 14.94
N VAL A 433 -2.80 5.23 13.95
CA VAL A 433 -2.00 4.00 13.82
C VAL A 433 -0.94 4.20 12.74
N CYS A 434 -0.13 3.17 12.48
CA CYS A 434 0.72 3.14 11.31
C CYS A 434 0.03 2.41 10.16
N ASP A 435 0.42 2.71 8.92
CA ASP A 435 -0.19 2.11 7.72
C ASP A 435 0.19 0.62 7.64
N PRO A 436 -0.76 -0.33 7.85
CA PRO A 436 -0.46 -1.77 7.86
C PRO A 436 0.05 -2.29 6.52
N ASP A 437 -0.22 -1.56 5.44
CA ASP A 437 0.12 -1.93 4.08
C ASP A 437 1.35 -1.16 3.57
N ASP A 438 1.97 -0.29 4.38
CA ASP A 438 3.25 0.33 4.07
C ASP A 438 4.41 -0.41 4.78
N PRO A 439 5.16 -1.29 4.10
CA PRO A 439 6.26 -2.02 4.73
C PRO A 439 7.39 -1.11 5.23
N ALA A 440 7.47 0.15 4.79
CA ALA A 440 8.44 1.11 5.31
C ALA A 440 8.01 1.72 6.66
N HIS A 441 6.71 1.80 6.93
CA HIS A 441 6.11 2.55 8.02
C HIS A 441 4.93 1.84 8.68
N SER A 442 4.99 0.51 8.85
CA SER A 442 3.88 -0.29 9.39
C SER A 442 3.95 -0.53 10.90
N CYS A 443 5.09 -0.24 11.54
CA CYS A 443 5.26 -0.42 12.97
C CYS A 443 5.29 0.92 13.72
N CYS A 444 4.51 1.03 14.79
CA CYS A 444 4.56 2.17 15.69
C CYS A 444 5.64 1.95 16.75
N GLY A 445 6.71 2.73 16.67
CA GLY A 445 7.85 2.66 17.58
C GLY A 445 7.55 3.25 18.96
N PRO A 446 8.48 3.10 19.92
CA PRO A 446 8.27 3.46 21.32
C PRO A 446 8.10 4.97 21.56
N PHE A 447 8.52 5.79 20.60
CA PHE A 447 8.41 7.26 20.66
C PHE A 447 7.19 7.80 19.91
N GLY A 448 6.27 6.94 19.47
CA GLY A 448 5.06 7.35 18.76
C GLY A 448 5.30 7.79 17.32
N TYR A 449 6.26 7.15 16.63
CA TYR A 449 6.50 7.35 15.21
C TYR A 449 6.51 6.03 14.46
N CYS A 450 5.95 6.04 13.26
CA CYS A 450 5.91 4.92 12.35
C CYS A 450 7.27 4.68 11.69
N GLY A 451 7.59 3.41 11.51
CA GLY A 451 8.79 2.98 10.82
C GLY A 451 8.78 1.48 10.59
N SER A 452 9.96 0.93 10.37
CA SER A 452 10.19 -0.48 10.07
C SER A 452 11.48 -0.97 10.71
N GLY A 453 11.60 -2.29 10.85
CA GLY A 453 12.77 -2.95 11.45
C GLY A 453 12.76 -2.96 12.99
N PRO A 454 13.80 -3.54 13.61
CA PRO A 454 13.77 -3.88 15.03
C PRO A 454 13.52 -2.72 15.98
N ALA A 455 13.99 -1.52 15.64
CA ALA A 455 13.79 -0.32 16.46
C ALA A 455 12.32 0.13 16.55
N TYR A 456 11.49 -0.26 15.58
CA TYR A 456 10.08 0.13 15.48
C TYR A 456 9.11 -1.04 15.71
N CYS A 457 9.53 -2.26 15.42
CA CYS A 457 8.68 -3.45 15.52
C CYS A 457 9.02 -4.34 16.74
N ASP A 458 10.29 -4.40 17.16
CA ASP A 458 10.79 -5.40 18.13
C ASP A 458 11.08 -4.79 19.51
N CYS A 459 10.16 -3.95 20.02
CA CYS A 459 10.29 -3.36 21.35
C CYS A 459 9.03 -3.62 22.22
N PRO A 460 9.15 -3.58 23.57
CA PRO A 460 8.04 -3.94 24.46
C PRO A 460 6.78 -3.08 24.32
N THR A 461 6.92 -1.86 23.82
CA THR A 461 5.82 -0.90 23.61
C THR A 461 5.49 -0.68 22.13
N CYS A 462 6.17 -1.40 21.24
CA CYS A 462 5.98 -1.28 19.81
C CYS A 462 4.69 -1.98 19.38
N VAL A 463 4.06 -1.47 18.33
CA VAL A 463 2.87 -2.07 17.73
C VAL A 463 3.13 -2.33 16.25
N ASP A 464 3.27 -3.60 15.87
CA ASP A 464 3.49 -4.02 14.50
C ASP A 464 2.16 -4.24 13.77
N TYR A 465 1.64 -3.19 13.14
CA TYR A 465 0.40 -3.29 12.37
C TYR A 465 0.59 -4.05 11.05
N GLY A 466 1.83 -4.18 10.55
CA GLY A 466 2.10 -4.89 9.30
C GLY A 466 1.88 -6.39 9.45
N ASN A 467 2.39 -6.98 10.54
CA ASN A 467 2.19 -8.38 10.87
C ASN A 467 0.88 -8.64 11.63
N HIS A 468 0.36 -7.64 12.35
CA HIS A 468 -0.85 -7.75 13.17
C HIS A 468 -1.84 -6.61 12.87
N PRO A 469 -2.40 -6.54 11.64
CA PRO A 469 -3.32 -5.47 11.25
C PRO A 469 -4.61 -5.42 12.08
N GLU A 470 -4.98 -6.52 12.74
CA GLU A 470 -6.10 -6.59 13.69
C GLU A 470 -5.94 -5.65 14.90
N LEU A 471 -4.70 -5.30 15.27
CA LEU A 471 -4.42 -4.42 16.41
C LEU A 471 -4.98 -3.00 16.23
N ILE A 472 -5.31 -2.58 15.00
CA ILE A 472 -5.96 -1.28 14.76
C ILE A 472 -7.35 -1.19 15.41
N LEU A 473 -7.98 -2.34 15.68
CA LEU A 473 -9.27 -2.41 16.36
C LEU A 473 -9.15 -2.50 17.88
N GLN A 474 -7.93 -2.45 18.43
CA GLN A 474 -7.71 -2.55 19.86
C GLN A 474 -8.17 -1.27 20.58
N GLU A 475 -9.28 -1.38 21.30
CA GLU A 475 -9.87 -0.26 22.04
C GLU A 475 -8.97 0.25 23.19
N PRO A 476 -9.03 1.56 23.52
CA PRO A 476 -9.84 2.57 22.84
C PRO A 476 -9.27 3.01 21.48
N VAL A 477 -10.11 3.03 20.43
CA VAL A 477 -9.74 3.53 19.09
C VAL A 477 -9.90 5.06 18.96
N LYS A 478 -10.71 5.65 19.84
CA LYS A 478 -10.88 7.10 20.03
C LYS A 478 -10.66 7.45 21.50
N PRO A 479 -10.27 8.68 21.83
CA PRO A 479 -10.18 9.11 23.22
C PRO A 479 -11.47 8.82 23.99
N THR A 480 -11.35 8.18 25.15
CA THR A 480 -12.48 7.94 26.06
C THR A 480 -12.94 9.22 26.75
N LYS A 481 -12.17 10.31 26.61
CA LYS A 481 -12.36 11.61 27.26
C LYS A 481 -12.02 12.75 26.32
N LEU A 482 -12.50 13.94 26.67
CA LEU A 482 -12.12 15.16 25.98
C LEU A 482 -10.61 15.40 26.09
N VAL A 483 -9.95 15.56 24.94
CA VAL A 483 -8.51 15.84 24.88
C VAL A 483 -8.22 17.16 25.59
N THR A 484 -7.50 17.03 26.69
CA THR A 484 -7.02 18.16 27.50
C THR A 484 -5.56 17.95 27.89
N TRP A 485 -4.80 17.18 27.12
CA TRP A 485 -3.38 16.91 27.32
C TRP A 485 -2.59 17.37 26.11
N TYR A 486 -1.29 17.55 26.28
CA TYR A 486 -0.37 17.86 25.19
C TYR A 486 -0.05 16.60 24.37
N THR A 487 -0.18 16.70 23.05
CA THR A 487 0.21 15.67 22.07
C THR A 487 1.64 15.89 21.56
N LEU A 488 2.16 14.94 20.76
CA LEU A 488 3.56 14.94 20.28
C LEU A 488 3.96 16.16 19.44
N ASP A 489 2.99 16.83 18.83
CA ASP A 489 3.13 18.07 18.06
C ASP A 489 3.23 19.34 18.93
N ALA A 490 3.02 19.22 20.25
CA ALA A 490 3.11 20.37 21.14
C ALA A 490 4.56 20.92 21.20
N PRO A 491 4.73 22.24 21.31
CA PRO A 491 6.05 22.87 21.46
C PRO A 491 6.88 22.28 22.61
N ASP A 492 8.20 22.40 22.48
CA ASP A 492 9.12 21.97 23.51
C ASP A 492 8.83 22.61 24.88
N GLY A 493 8.97 21.81 25.93
CA GLY A 493 8.62 22.19 27.30
C GLY A 493 7.15 22.01 27.68
N LYS A 494 6.24 21.70 26.74
CA LYS A 494 4.83 21.38 27.02
C LYS A 494 4.54 19.88 27.04
N ARG A 495 5.24 19.10 26.23
CA ARG A 495 5.03 17.65 26.11
C ARG A 495 5.22 16.93 27.44
N GLY A 496 4.30 16.02 27.75
CA GLY A 496 4.31 15.27 29.00
C GLY A 496 4.06 16.11 30.26
N ARG A 497 3.63 17.37 30.15
CA ARG A 497 3.29 18.22 31.30
C ARG A 497 1.81 18.14 31.64
N CYS A 498 1.50 18.22 32.92
CA CYS A 498 0.14 18.18 33.45
C CYS A 498 -0.02 19.03 34.71
N GLY A 499 -1.27 19.27 35.10
CA GLY A 499 -1.60 20.00 36.32
C GLY A 499 -1.38 21.50 36.23
N SER A 500 -1.55 22.18 37.36
CA SER A 500 -1.47 23.63 37.46
C SER A 500 -0.07 24.19 37.18
N LEU A 501 0.96 23.34 37.20
CA LEU A 501 2.34 23.70 36.87
C LEU A 501 2.62 23.62 35.35
N ALA A 502 1.68 23.10 34.57
CA ALA A 502 1.79 23.02 33.12
C ALA A 502 1.12 24.24 32.46
N PRO A 503 1.66 24.77 31.35
CA PRO A 503 1.00 25.84 30.61
C PRO A 503 -0.41 25.42 30.17
N SER A 504 -1.42 26.27 30.32
CA SER A 504 -2.80 25.92 29.95
C SER A 504 -2.98 25.59 28.48
N ILE A 505 -3.91 24.68 28.19
CA ILE A 505 -4.40 24.40 26.83
C ILE A 505 -5.71 25.17 26.67
N GLY A 506 -5.63 26.35 26.05
CA GLY A 506 -6.74 27.31 26.06
C GLY A 506 -7.06 27.76 27.48
N ASP A 507 -8.32 27.59 27.89
CA ASP A 507 -8.83 27.86 29.24
C ASP A 507 -8.72 26.67 30.20
N LYS A 508 -8.18 25.52 29.75
CA LYS A 508 -8.17 24.27 30.51
C LYS A 508 -6.79 23.94 31.06
N THR A 509 -6.78 23.41 32.29
CA THR A 509 -5.59 22.85 32.90
C THR A 509 -5.22 21.53 32.21
N PRO A 510 -3.94 21.33 31.82
CA PRO A 510 -3.55 20.13 31.13
C PRO A 510 -3.67 18.88 32.00
N THR A 511 -4.22 17.81 31.43
CA THR A 511 -4.32 16.48 32.02
C THR A 511 -3.26 15.56 31.41
N CYS A 512 -3.20 14.32 31.89
CA CYS A 512 -2.50 13.25 31.21
C CYS A 512 -3.47 12.38 30.42
N ASN A 513 -2.99 11.72 29.36
CA ASN A 513 -3.83 10.83 28.57
C ASN A 513 -4.18 9.57 29.38
N GLY A 514 -5.41 9.51 29.90
CA GLY A 514 -5.89 8.37 30.68
C GLY A 514 -6.00 7.06 29.90
N ASP A 515 -6.04 7.14 28.57
CA ASP A 515 -6.02 5.96 27.71
C ASP A 515 -4.59 5.44 27.48
N ASP A 516 -3.54 6.24 27.72
CA ASP A 516 -2.15 5.83 27.52
C ASP A 516 -1.59 5.10 28.76
N PRO A 517 -1.36 3.78 28.72
CA PRO A 517 -0.88 3.04 29.88
C PRO A 517 0.50 3.49 30.35
N THR A 518 1.29 4.15 29.49
CA THR A 518 2.65 4.61 29.78
C THR A 518 2.67 6.02 30.38
N ALA A 519 1.59 6.79 30.24
CA ALA A 519 1.52 8.20 30.61
C ALA A 519 0.19 8.62 31.23
N LYS A 520 -0.54 7.71 31.91
CA LYS A 520 -1.88 7.95 32.48
C LYS A 520 -1.94 8.76 33.78
N CYS A 521 -0.83 8.92 34.49
CA CYS A 521 -0.82 9.56 35.81
C CYS A 521 -0.06 10.89 35.78
N CYS A 522 -0.61 11.90 36.45
CA CYS A 522 0.07 13.16 36.68
C CYS A 522 0.75 13.18 38.04
N SER A 523 2.06 13.38 38.05
CA SER A 523 2.85 13.58 39.26
C SER A 523 2.57 14.94 39.91
N ASN A 524 2.91 15.07 41.20
CA ASN A 524 2.86 16.36 41.90
C ASN A 524 3.83 17.42 41.31
N GLY A 525 4.86 16.98 40.58
CA GLY A 525 5.78 17.83 39.82
C GLY A 525 5.21 18.32 38.49
N GLY A 526 4.01 17.89 38.10
CA GLY A 526 3.35 18.31 36.87
C GLY A 526 3.89 17.61 35.62
N TYR A 527 4.25 16.33 35.76
CA TYR A 527 4.69 15.46 34.66
C TYR A 527 3.83 14.21 34.55
N CYS A 528 3.54 13.79 33.32
CA CYS A 528 2.82 12.58 33.01
C CYS A 528 3.74 11.36 32.98
N GLY A 529 3.27 10.25 33.53
CA GLY A 529 3.96 8.96 33.51
C GLY A 529 3.09 7.84 34.07
N ALA A 530 3.69 6.66 34.25
CA ALA A 530 3.00 5.48 34.77
C ALA A 530 3.73 4.78 35.93
N THR A 531 4.85 5.34 36.40
CA THR A 531 5.59 4.77 37.55
C THR A 531 4.87 5.06 38.87
N LYS A 532 5.27 4.37 39.94
CA LYS A 532 4.75 4.64 41.30
C LYS A 532 4.90 6.10 41.71
N GLU A 533 6.00 6.75 41.35
CA GLU A 533 6.25 8.16 41.62
C GLU A 533 5.23 9.08 40.93
N HIS A 534 4.71 8.65 39.78
CA HIS A 534 3.67 9.39 39.04
C HIS A 534 2.25 9.08 39.50
N CYS A 535 1.98 7.86 39.99
CA CYS A 535 0.62 7.40 40.28
C CYS A 535 0.28 7.33 41.78
N GLU A 536 1.27 7.13 42.65
CA GLU A 536 1.09 6.83 44.08
C GLU A 536 1.60 7.96 45.00
N CYS A 537 2.08 9.09 44.46
CA CYS A 537 2.52 10.22 45.28
C CYS A 537 1.34 11.00 45.89
N THR A 538 1.62 11.75 46.96
CA THR A 538 0.66 12.72 47.52
C THR A 538 0.32 13.79 46.48
N GLY A 539 -0.96 13.89 46.13
CA GLY A 539 -1.46 14.83 45.11
C GLY A 539 -1.38 14.31 43.67
N CYS A 540 -0.86 13.10 43.43
CA CYS A 540 -0.87 12.45 42.13
C CYS A 540 -2.30 12.13 41.66
N ILE A 541 -2.53 12.19 40.33
CA ILE A 541 -3.85 11.91 39.73
C ILE A 541 -3.72 10.85 38.65
N ASP A 542 -4.38 9.70 38.86
CA ASP A 542 -4.53 8.66 37.84
C ASP A 542 -5.76 8.96 36.96
N PHE A 543 -5.49 9.46 35.75
CA PHE A 543 -6.52 9.80 34.77
C PHE A 543 -7.13 8.58 34.10
N SER A 544 -6.60 7.35 34.27
CA SER A 544 -7.31 6.15 33.79
C SER A 544 -8.53 5.82 34.65
N LYS A 545 -8.51 6.20 35.94
CA LYS A 545 -9.57 5.88 36.91
C LYS A 545 -10.59 7.00 37.11
N LYS A 546 -10.21 8.28 36.92
CA LYS A 546 -11.08 9.43 37.17
C LYS A 546 -11.74 9.92 35.88
N LYS A 547 -13.02 9.61 35.67
CA LYS A 547 -13.76 9.93 34.43
C LYS A 547 -14.00 11.42 34.22
N GLU A 548 -14.24 12.17 35.29
CA GLU A 548 -14.37 13.62 35.29
C GLU A 548 -13.41 14.17 36.34
N PHE A 549 -12.45 15.01 35.91
CA PHE A 549 -11.50 15.63 36.81
C PHE A 549 -11.47 17.13 36.55
N VAL A 550 -11.91 17.90 37.54
CA VAL A 550 -11.75 19.35 37.58
C VAL A 550 -10.60 19.63 38.55
N PHE A 551 -9.56 20.32 38.09
CA PHE A 551 -8.50 20.78 38.97
C PHE A 551 -9.10 21.72 39.99
N LYS A 552 -9.25 21.24 41.23
CA LYS A 552 -9.47 22.14 42.37
C LYS A 552 -8.20 22.95 42.52
N LYS A 553 -8.37 24.26 42.70
CA LYS A 553 -7.27 25.17 42.98
C LYS A 553 -6.46 24.61 44.14
N VAL A 554 -5.17 24.34 43.93
CA VAL A 554 -4.30 23.89 45.02
C VAL A 554 -4.04 25.10 45.89
N GLU A 555 -4.61 25.08 47.08
CA GLU A 555 -4.51 26.18 48.03
C GLU A 555 -3.42 25.94 49.07
N TRP A 556 -2.45 25.03 48.86
CA TRP A 556 -1.35 24.74 49.80
C TRP A 556 0.00 24.61 49.10
N TRP A 557 1.10 24.71 49.86
CA TRP A 557 2.46 24.51 49.33
C TRP A 557 2.72 23.04 49.00
N THR A 558 3.22 22.79 47.79
CA THR A 558 3.65 21.48 47.31
C THR A 558 5.15 21.50 47.03
N TYR A 559 5.74 20.32 46.90
CA TYR A 559 7.15 20.21 46.54
C TYR A 559 7.48 20.89 45.19
N GLY A 560 6.53 20.88 44.24
CA GLY A 560 6.73 21.46 42.91
C GLY A 560 6.66 22.98 42.84
N ASN A 561 6.02 23.65 43.79
CA ASN A 561 5.84 25.12 43.77
C ASN A 561 6.70 25.88 44.79
N GLY A 562 7.22 25.22 45.84
CA GLY A 562 8.09 25.84 46.83
C GLY A 562 8.50 24.84 47.93
N PRO A 563 9.51 23.99 47.69
CA PRO A 563 9.90 22.93 48.63
C PRO A 563 10.29 23.46 50.02
N GLU A 564 10.86 24.66 50.09
CA GLU A 564 11.21 25.36 51.34
C GLU A 564 10.00 25.90 52.12
N ASN A 565 8.82 25.88 51.52
CA ASN A 565 7.56 26.35 52.11
C ASN A 565 6.58 25.21 52.41
N ILE A 566 6.97 23.95 52.17
CA ILE A 566 6.16 22.78 52.52
C ILE A 566 5.80 22.84 54.00
N GLY A 567 4.51 22.63 54.27
CA GLY A 567 3.97 22.64 55.63
C GLY A 567 3.76 24.04 56.22
N LYS A 568 3.96 25.14 55.48
CA LYS A 568 3.55 26.48 55.90
C LYS A 568 2.11 26.79 55.48
N CYS A 569 1.37 27.51 56.30
CA CYS A 569 -0.04 27.84 56.10
C CYS A 569 -0.45 29.15 56.77
N GLY A 570 -1.64 29.63 56.46
CA GLY A 570 -2.22 30.84 57.03
C GLY A 570 -1.58 32.14 56.52
N PRO A 571 -1.95 33.28 57.12
CA PRO A 571 -1.54 34.61 56.64
C PRO A 571 -0.05 34.93 56.87
N LEU A 572 0.64 34.14 57.70
CA LEU A 572 2.07 34.30 57.99
C LEU A 572 2.97 33.59 56.98
N ALA A 573 2.41 32.68 56.18
CA ALA A 573 3.14 31.96 55.17
C ALA A 573 3.27 32.80 53.88
N PRO A 574 4.37 32.65 53.12
CA PRO A 574 4.47 33.23 51.79
C PRO A 574 3.26 32.86 50.93
N LEU A 575 2.78 33.82 50.13
CA LEU A 575 1.65 33.61 49.23
C LEU A 575 2.04 32.62 48.13
N LEU A 576 1.09 31.78 47.72
CA LEU A 576 1.23 30.94 46.53
C LEU A 576 1.38 31.82 45.27
N PRO A 577 1.89 31.29 44.15
CA PRO A 577 2.17 32.06 42.92
C PRO A 577 1.02 32.91 42.36
N GLU A 578 -0.23 32.64 42.75
CA GLU A 578 -1.43 33.40 42.37
C GLU A 578 -1.92 34.38 43.46
N GLY A 579 -1.09 34.71 44.45
CA GLY A 579 -1.42 35.64 45.53
C GLY A 579 -2.36 35.07 46.60
N ILE A 580 -2.47 33.74 46.69
CA ILE A 580 -3.39 33.05 47.60
C ILE A 580 -2.68 32.73 48.93
N SER A 581 -3.37 32.94 50.05
CA SER A 581 -2.87 32.49 51.35
C SER A 581 -2.93 30.96 51.45
N PRO A 582 -1.80 30.28 51.71
CA PRO A 582 -1.75 28.82 51.72
C PRO A 582 -2.53 28.25 52.91
N LYS A 583 -3.28 27.18 52.67
CA LYS A 583 -4.01 26.35 53.62
C LYS A 583 -3.19 25.09 53.92
N CYS A 584 -3.68 24.25 54.83
CA CYS A 584 -3.18 22.88 54.95
C CYS A 584 -4.01 21.95 54.08
N ASP A 585 -3.36 20.95 53.48
CA ASP A 585 -4.04 19.91 52.71
C ASP A 585 -4.93 19.08 53.64
N PRO A 586 -6.27 19.14 53.49
CA PRO A 586 -7.21 18.47 54.39
C PRO A 586 -7.10 16.93 54.34
N GLU A 587 -6.52 16.38 53.27
CA GLU A 587 -6.34 14.94 53.08
C GLU A 587 -4.92 14.47 53.50
N SER A 588 -4.06 15.40 53.95
CA SER A 588 -2.68 15.08 54.34
C SER A 588 -2.56 14.64 55.81
N ALA A 589 -1.36 14.18 56.18
CA ALA A 589 -1.01 13.87 57.56
C ALA A 589 -0.96 15.10 58.49
N GLY A 590 -1.11 16.32 57.97
CA GLY A 590 -1.10 17.57 58.72
C GLY A 590 -2.21 18.53 58.27
N PRO A 591 -3.50 18.21 58.51
CA PRO A 591 -4.61 18.95 57.91
C PRO A 591 -4.97 20.26 58.62
N CYS A 592 -4.32 20.56 59.75
CA CYS A 592 -4.64 21.72 60.58
C CYS A 592 -3.52 22.76 60.56
N CYS A 593 -3.88 24.02 60.41
CA CYS A 593 -2.93 25.13 60.48
C CYS A 593 -2.86 25.71 61.88
N SER A 594 -1.67 25.66 62.47
CA SER A 594 -1.37 26.32 63.74
C SER A 594 -1.36 27.84 63.61
N ARG A 595 -1.52 28.55 64.74
CA ARG A 595 -1.33 30.01 64.80
C ARG A 595 0.05 30.47 64.34
N ALA A 596 1.06 29.61 64.48
CA ALA A 596 2.43 29.89 64.02
C ALA A 596 2.60 29.76 62.50
N GLY A 597 1.54 29.37 61.77
CA GLY A 597 1.55 29.26 60.32
C GLY A 597 2.16 27.95 59.80
N TYR A 598 2.03 26.86 60.56
CA TYR A 598 2.49 25.54 60.16
C TYR A 598 1.40 24.48 60.21
N CYS A 599 1.42 23.57 59.24
CA CYS A 599 0.54 22.42 59.13
C CYS A 599 0.97 21.28 60.06
N GLY A 600 0.00 20.65 60.70
CA GLY A 600 0.24 19.53 61.61
C GLY A 600 -1.03 18.92 62.16
N VAL A 601 -0.88 18.12 63.22
CA VAL A 601 -1.95 17.40 63.92
C VAL A 601 -1.83 17.61 65.43
N GLY A 602 -2.93 17.38 66.15
CA GLY A 602 -3.00 17.52 67.61
C GLY A 602 -3.46 18.90 68.07
N GLU A 603 -3.59 19.08 69.38
CA GLU A 603 -4.23 20.27 69.97
C GLU A 603 -3.54 21.58 69.59
N ALA A 604 -2.20 21.59 69.50
CA ALA A 604 -1.41 22.76 69.13
C ALA A 604 -1.65 23.25 67.69
N TYR A 605 -2.23 22.40 66.83
CA TYR A 605 -2.46 22.68 65.41
C TYR A 605 -3.94 22.74 65.04
N CYS A 606 -4.79 21.91 65.66
CA CYS A 606 -6.21 21.80 65.33
C CYS A 606 -7.14 22.50 66.32
N SER A 607 -6.73 22.68 67.58
CA SER A 607 -7.62 23.07 68.68
C SER A 607 -7.21 24.36 69.39
N CYS A 608 -6.14 25.01 68.94
CA CYS A 608 -5.69 26.27 69.52
C CYS A 608 -6.55 27.47 69.11
N ALA A 609 -6.55 28.53 69.92
CA ALA A 609 -7.20 29.79 69.55
C ALA A 609 -6.54 30.40 68.29
N GLY A 610 -7.29 30.46 67.19
CA GLY A 610 -6.80 30.91 65.88
C GLY A 610 -6.24 29.81 64.98
N CYS A 611 -6.23 28.55 65.43
CA CYS A 611 -5.96 27.41 64.58
C CYS A 611 -7.11 27.17 63.58
N VAL A 612 -6.81 26.57 62.44
CA VAL A 612 -7.80 26.24 61.41
C VAL A 612 -7.70 24.77 61.02
N ASP A 613 -8.75 24.00 61.28
CA ASP A 613 -8.90 22.63 60.78
C ASP A 613 -9.60 22.63 59.41
N TYR A 614 -8.84 22.31 58.36
CA TYR A 614 -9.34 22.34 56.99
C TYR A 614 -10.15 21.11 56.60
N ARG A 615 -10.24 20.08 57.44
CA ARG A 615 -11.16 18.94 57.21
C ARG A 615 -12.61 19.34 57.42
N THR A 616 -12.84 20.29 58.34
CA THR A 616 -14.18 20.71 58.78
C THR A 616 -14.65 22.03 58.20
N LYS A 617 -13.76 22.80 57.57
CA LYS A 617 -14.09 24.02 56.83
C LYS A 617 -14.21 23.69 55.34
N GLN A 618 -15.44 23.65 54.82
CA GLN A 618 -15.67 23.71 53.37
C GLN A 618 -15.72 25.17 52.90
#